data_AF-A0A0E3X131-F1
#
_entry.id   AF-A0A0E3X131-F1
#
_cell.length_a   1.000
_cell.length_b   1.000
_cell.length_c   1.000
_cell.angle_alpha   90.00
_cell.angle_beta   90.00
_cell.angle_gamma   90.00
#
_symmetry.space_group_name_H-M   'P 1'
#
loop_
_entity.id
_entity.type
_entity.pdbx_description
1 polymer ?
#
loop_
_entity_poly.entity_id
_entity_poly.type
_entity_poly.pdbx_seq_one_letter_code
_entity_poly.pdbx_strand_id
1 'polypeptide(L)'
;MEPLMGMGVLALMGAAATIAGTTEDLESDVGSQSNPNSQVQLAPQMMYPHRIYNKAISGEPPSNALICAIGGTVASVMMTAGLSVVFALAIGALIATAVHGTYAITSYMGRTASQKRFRQPIYLDILRSHTPVIMGYAYITTFCILVVSYIMVAVLGHPFPLALIAFIWGITVGAIGSSTGDVHYGAEREFQSVEFGSGLNAANSGNIVRKGEAGLRNGMDNSWFCAKFGGPVTGLAFGMTVFLSGWITAVFDPAIGAGWGWLSVVAGAILVLLMIIWNRRIEVAAREAYGPYKEDEEVAA
;
A
#
# COMPACT_ATOMS: atom_id res chain seq x y z
N MET A 1 -13.46 25.80 12.96
CA MET A 1 -12.10 25.71 13.53
C MET A 1 -11.32 26.97 13.16
N GLU A 2 -10.38 27.47 13.96
CA GLU A 2 -9.50 28.56 13.49
C GLU A 2 -8.70 28.09 12.26
N PRO A 3 -8.59 28.87 11.16
CA PRO A 3 -7.94 28.43 9.93
C PRO A 3 -6.51 27.93 10.11
N LEU A 4 -5.74 28.56 11.00
CA LEU A 4 -4.36 28.15 11.31
C LEU A 4 -4.32 26.76 11.97
N MET A 5 -5.22 26.50 12.90
CA MET A 5 -5.35 25.21 13.57
C MET A 5 -5.85 24.12 12.60
N GLY A 6 -6.78 24.46 11.70
CA GLY A 6 -7.26 23.56 10.65
C GLY A 6 -6.15 23.14 9.69
N MET A 7 -5.35 24.09 9.22
CA MET A 7 -4.20 23.79 8.34
C MET A 7 -3.11 22.99 9.06
N GLY A 8 -2.86 23.26 10.35
CA GLY A 8 -1.92 22.46 11.15
C GLY A 8 -2.36 21.00 11.31
N VAL A 9 -3.65 20.77 11.55
CA VAL A 9 -4.25 19.43 11.63
C VAL A 9 -4.13 18.70 10.29
N LEU A 10 -4.45 19.38 9.18
CA LEU A 10 -4.32 18.81 7.84
C LEU A 10 -2.87 18.48 7.48
N ALA A 11 -1.91 19.33 7.83
CA ALA A 11 -0.49 19.08 7.61
C ALA A 11 -0.01 17.84 8.39
N LEU A 12 -0.46 17.68 9.64
CA LEU A 12 -0.16 16.49 10.45
C LEU A 12 -0.76 15.22 9.84
N MET A 13 -2.02 15.28 9.39
CA MET A 13 -2.67 14.16 8.70
C MET A 13 -1.95 13.80 7.40
N GLY A 14 -1.59 14.79 6.59
CA GLY A 14 -0.82 14.60 5.36
C GLY A 14 0.53 13.96 5.63
N ALA A 15 1.27 14.43 6.64
CA ALA A 15 2.55 13.84 7.01
C ALA A 15 2.42 12.38 7.49
N ALA A 16 1.44 12.10 8.35
CA ALA A 16 1.17 10.73 8.80
C ALA A 16 0.77 9.81 7.63
N ALA A 17 -0.07 10.30 6.71
CA ALA A 17 -0.44 9.58 5.50
C ALA A 17 0.76 9.34 4.59
N THR A 18 1.66 10.31 4.40
CA THR A 18 2.89 10.11 3.62
C THR A 18 3.75 8.99 4.19
N ILE A 19 3.92 8.94 5.51
CA ILE A 19 4.64 7.87 6.17
C ILE A 19 3.93 6.54 5.96
N ALA A 20 2.60 6.48 6.16
CA ALA A 20 1.82 5.27 5.98
C ALA A 20 1.94 4.69 4.56
N GLY A 21 1.81 5.52 3.53
CA GLY A 21 1.94 5.08 2.14
C GLY A 21 3.35 4.59 1.84
N THR A 22 4.38 5.27 2.35
CA THR A 22 5.77 4.83 2.19
C THR A 22 6.00 3.47 2.83
N THR A 23 5.57 3.29 4.08
CA THR A 23 5.83 2.04 4.79
C THR A 23 4.96 0.89 4.30
N GLU A 24 3.76 1.16 3.78
CA GLU A 24 2.90 0.13 3.20
C GLU A 24 3.50 -0.48 1.94
N ASP A 25 3.99 0.35 1.02
CA ASP A 25 4.72 -0.07 -0.19
C ASP A 25 5.93 -0.95 0.17
N LEU A 26 6.77 -0.47 1.11
CA LEU A 26 7.96 -1.20 1.52
C LEU A 26 7.65 -2.50 2.26
N GLU A 27 6.54 -2.56 2.99
CA GLU A 27 6.04 -3.79 3.58
C GLU A 27 5.70 -4.81 2.50
N SER A 28 4.96 -4.36 1.48
CA SER A 28 4.54 -5.18 0.36
C SER A 28 5.72 -5.67 -0.47
N ASP A 29 6.75 -4.84 -0.71
CA ASP A 29 7.95 -5.26 -1.41
C ASP A 29 8.71 -6.38 -0.68
N VAL A 30 8.78 -6.31 0.66
CA VAL A 30 9.41 -7.36 1.47
C VAL A 30 8.57 -8.64 1.43
N GLY A 31 7.25 -8.51 1.52
CA GLY A 31 6.29 -9.63 1.57
C GLY A 31 5.81 -10.14 0.22
N SER A 32 6.15 -9.47 -0.88
CA SER A 32 5.65 -9.71 -2.23
C SER A 32 4.13 -9.85 -2.31
N GLN A 33 3.41 -8.83 -1.83
CA GLN A 33 1.95 -8.83 -1.78
C GLN A 33 1.31 -8.12 -2.98
N SER A 34 1.95 -7.08 -3.54
CA SER A 34 1.41 -6.24 -4.61
C SER A 34 1.42 -6.83 -6.01
N ASN A 35 0.79 -6.18 -6.98
CA ASN A 35 1.11 -6.44 -8.39
C ASN A 35 2.28 -5.54 -8.83
N PRO A 36 3.36 -6.07 -9.44
CA PRO A 36 3.59 -7.46 -9.84
C PRO A 36 4.45 -8.28 -8.87
N ASN A 37 4.81 -7.74 -7.72
CA ASN A 37 5.60 -8.46 -6.69
C ASN A 37 4.98 -9.84 -6.32
N SER A 38 3.67 -9.95 -6.35
CA SER A 38 2.88 -11.15 -6.09
C SER A 38 3.04 -12.25 -7.15
N GLN A 39 3.55 -11.92 -8.35
CA GLN A 39 3.80 -12.88 -9.43
C GLN A 39 4.92 -13.87 -9.09
N VAL A 40 5.71 -13.62 -8.04
CA VAL A 40 6.64 -14.61 -7.46
C VAL A 40 5.92 -15.91 -7.08
N GLN A 41 4.61 -15.86 -6.81
CA GLN A 41 3.77 -17.04 -6.61
C GLN A 41 3.74 -18.01 -7.80
N LEU A 42 3.90 -17.49 -9.01
CA LEU A 42 3.85 -18.30 -10.22
C LEU A 42 5.24 -18.77 -10.63
N ALA A 43 6.30 -18.13 -10.13
CA ALA A 43 7.68 -18.42 -10.51
C ALA A 43 8.07 -19.90 -10.37
N PRO A 44 7.71 -20.62 -9.30
CA PRO A 44 7.98 -22.06 -9.23
C PRO A 44 7.29 -22.87 -10.33
N GLN A 45 6.07 -22.50 -10.73
CA GLN A 45 5.34 -23.19 -11.81
C GLN A 45 6.03 -23.04 -13.16
N MET A 46 6.74 -21.92 -13.33
CA MET A 46 7.60 -21.64 -14.50
C MET A 46 9.00 -22.25 -14.37
N MET A 47 9.27 -23.06 -13.35
CA MET A 47 10.58 -23.65 -13.03
C MET A 47 11.65 -22.65 -12.56
N TYR A 48 11.23 -21.55 -11.93
CA TYR A 48 12.09 -20.54 -11.30
C TYR A 48 11.98 -20.58 -9.76
N PRO A 49 12.59 -21.56 -9.08
CA PRO A 49 12.63 -21.54 -7.62
C PRO A 49 13.42 -20.32 -7.12
N HIS A 50 12.88 -19.60 -6.13
CA HIS A 50 13.35 -18.27 -5.69
C HIS A 50 13.44 -18.15 -4.17
N ARG A 51 14.07 -17.09 -3.67
CA ARG A 51 14.19 -16.78 -2.22
C ARG A 51 13.36 -15.57 -1.78
N ILE A 52 12.48 -15.10 -2.64
CA ILE A 52 11.54 -14.03 -2.32
C ILE A 52 10.44 -14.53 -1.38
N TYR A 53 10.05 -13.71 -0.40
CA TYR A 53 9.03 -14.06 0.59
C TYR A 53 7.63 -13.92 -0.06
N ASN A 54 6.85 -15.00 -0.08
CA ASN A 54 5.53 -15.04 -0.70
C ASN A 54 4.40 -14.88 0.33
N LYS A 55 4.04 -13.63 0.66
CA LYS A 55 3.06 -13.24 1.69
C LYS A 55 1.71 -12.76 1.14
N ALA A 56 1.33 -13.03 -0.11
CA ALA A 56 0.07 -12.47 -0.61
C ALA A 56 -1.15 -13.11 0.09
N ILE A 57 -1.57 -12.56 1.23
CA ILE A 57 -2.69 -13.06 2.04
C ILE A 57 -4.00 -12.79 1.31
N SER A 58 -4.13 -11.56 0.81
CA SER A 58 -5.16 -11.03 -0.09
C SER A 58 -4.53 -9.85 -0.86
N GLY A 59 -5.27 -9.18 -1.75
CA GLY A 59 -4.79 -7.91 -2.30
C GLY A 59 -4.43 -6.92 -1.20
N GLU A 60 -3.54 -5.98 -1.48
CA GLU A 60 -3.15 -4.93 -0.51
C GLU A 60 -4.34 -4.14 0.03
N PRO A 61 -5.32 -3.70 -0.79
CA PRO A 61 -6.46 -2.96 -0.25
C PRO A 61 -7.22 -3.73 0.83
N PRO A 62 -7.74 -4.96 0.60
CA PRO A 62 -8.47 -5.68 1.64
C PRO A 62 -7.60 -6.07 2.84
N SER A 63 -6.30 -6.35 2.62
CA SER A 63 -5.37 -6.67 3.71
C SER A 63 -5.19 -5.47 4.64
N ASN A 64 -4.81 -4.30 4.11
CA ASN A 64 -4.63 -3.09 4.91
C ASN A 64 -5.93 -2.63 5.56
N ALA A 65 -7.07 -2.75 4.86
CA ALA A 65 -8.38 -2.44 5.42
C ALA A 65 -8.67 -3.24 6.70
N LEU A 66 -8.45 -4.56 6.65
CA LEU A 66 -8.72 -5.44 7.79
C LEU A 66 -7.75 -5.19 8.95
N ILE A 67 -6.45 -5.07 8.66
CA ILE A 67 -5.43 -4.84 9.69
C ILE A 67 -5.65 -3.48 10.38
N CYS A 68 -5.94 -2.43 9.62
CA CYS A 68 -6.24 -1.12 10.19
C CYS A 68 -7.55 -1.12 11.00
N ALA A 69 -8.59 -1.84 10.54
CA ALA A 69 -9.84 -1.97 11.29
C ALA A 69 -9.66 -2.71 12.63
N ILE A 70 -8.83 -3.75 12.66
CA ILE A 70 -8.44 -4.45 13.90
C ILE A 70 -7.77 -3.46 14.84
N GLY A 71 -6.78 -2.70 14.35
CA GLY A 71 -6.08 -1.70 15.14
C GLY A 71 -7.01 -0.62 15.70
N GLY A 72 -7.95 -0.12 14.88
CA GLY A 72 -8.91 0.90 15.27
C GLY A 72 -9.93 0.38 16.28
N THR A 73 -10.32 -0.89 16.18
CA THR A 73 -11.19 -1.55 17.15
C THR A 73 -10.50 -1.69 18.50
N VAL A 74 -9.28 -2.22 18.52
CA VAL A 74 -8.48 -2.38 19.75
C VAL A 74 -8.22 -1.02 20.40
N ALA A 75 -7.81 -0.02 19.62
CA ALA A 75 -7.58 1.33 20.14
C ALA A 75 -8.86 1.93 20.74
N SER A 76 -10.02 1.75 20.12
CA SER A 76 -11.31 2.22 20.66
C SER A 76 -11.64 1.58 22.00
N VAL A 77 -11.39 0.28 22.14
CA VAL A 77 -11.59 -0.45 23.42
C VAL A 77 -10.62 0.06 24.48
N MET A 78 -9.35 0.25 24.14
CA MET A 78 -8.33 0.75 25.09
C MET A 78 -8.65 2.18 25.56
N MET A 79 -9.11 3.06 24.67
CA MET A 79 -9.54 4.41 25.06
C MET A 79 -10.76 4.38 25.97
N THR A 80 -11.74 3.51 25.67
CA THR A 80 -12.92 3.31 26.54
C THR A 80 -12.53 2.79 27.92
N ALA A 81 -11.46 2.00 28.02
CA ALA A 81 -10.88 1.55 29.28
C ALA A 81 -10.07 2.62 30.03
N GLY A 82 -10.03 3.87 29.55
CA GLY A 82 -9.37 4.99 30.19
C GLY A 82 -7.88 5.15 29.85
N LEU A 83 -7.37 4.41 28.87
CA LEU A 83 -5.99 4.57 28.42
C LEU A 83 -5.81 5.87 27.61
N SER A 84 -4.64 6.49 27.70
CA SER A 84 -4.37 7.69 26.89
C SER A 84 -4.38 7.35 25.40
N VAL A 85 -4.79 8.32 24.58
CA VAL A 85 -4.95 8.15 23.12
C VAL A 85 -3.67 7.59 22.50
N VAL A 86 -2.51 8.19 22.81
CA VAL A 86 -1.22 7.77 22.22
C VAL A 86 -0.93 6.31 22.52
N PHE A 87 -1.12 5.86 23.77
CA PHE A 87 -0.91 4.46 24.14
C PHE A 87 -1.96 3.55 23.51
N ALA A 88 -3.22 3.97 23.44
CA ALA A 88 -4.29 3.19 22.82
C ALA A 88 -4.04 2.94 21.33
N LEU A 89 -3.62 3.96 20.57
CA LEU A 89 -3.28 3.82 19.15
C LEU A 89 -2.04 2.95 18.96
N ALA A 90 -1.01 3.12 19.80
CA ALA A 90 0.21 2.30 19.74
C ALA A 90 -0.09 0.81 20.03
N ILE A 91 -0.88 0.51 21.07
CA ILE A 91 -1.30 -0.86 21.39
C ILE A 91 -2.20 -1.43 20.29
N GLY A 92 -3.12 -0.62 19.75
CA GLY A 92 -3.96 -1.02 18.62
C GLY A 92 -3.13 -1.44 17.42
N ALA A 93 -2.17 -0.62 17.01
CA ALA A 93 -1.24 -0.94 15.93
C ALA A 93 -0.39 -2.18 16.24
N LEU A 94 0.08 -2.34 17.47
CA LEU A 94 0.87 -3.51 17.88
C LEU A 94 0.09 -4.82 17.73
N ILE A 95 -1.16 -4.85 18.20
CA ILE A 95 -2.03 -6.03 18.09
C ILE A 95 -2.35 -6.32 16.63
N ALA A 96 -2.69 -5.30 15.85
CA ALA A 96 -2.95 -5.42 14.41
C ALA A 96 -1.73 -6.01 13.67
N THR A 97 -0.53 -5.54 13.98
CA THR A 97 0.73 -6.05 13.43
C THR A 97 1.00 -7.51 13.82
N ALA A 98 0.71 -7.91 15.06
CA ALA A 98 0.86 -9.30 15.48
C ALA A 98 -0.05 -10.24 14.66
N VAL A 99 -1.27 -9.79 14.39
CA VAL A 99 -2.19 -10.50 13.49
C VAL A 99 -1.63 -10.56 12.06
N HIS A 100 -1.18 -9.43 11.51
CA HIS A 100 -0.58 -9.37 10.17
C HIS A 100 0.62 -10.30 10.02
N GLY A 101 1.55 -10.29 10.99
CA GLY A 101 2.71 -11.17 11.01
C GLY A 101 2.32 -12.66 11.08
N THR A 102 1.25 -13.00 11.79
CA THR A 102 0.74 -14.38 11.83
C THR A 102 0.20 -14.83 10.48
N TYR A 103 -0.57 -13.97 9.80
CA TYR A 103 -1.01 -14.22 8.43
C TYR A 103 0.17 -14.27 7.45
N ALA A 104 1.21 -13.47 7.69
CA ALA A 104 2.42 -13.46 6.88
C ALA A 104 3.14 -14.81 6.88
N ILE A 105 3.43 -15.32 8.08
CA ILE A 105 4.08 -16.62 8.27
C ILE A 105 3.22 -17.73 7.66
N THR A 106 1.92 -17.72 7.98
CA THR A 106 0.99 -18.77 7.52
C THR A 106 0.89 -18.81 6.00
N SER A 107 0.79 -17.64 5.34
CA SER A 107 0.71 -17.55 3.89
C SER A 107 2.00 -18.01 3.22
N TYR A 108 3.17 -17.58 3.71
CA TYR A 108 4.47 -18.02 3.19
C TYR A 108 4.64 -19.54 3.30
N MET A 109 4.44 -20.09 4.50
CA MET A 109 4.63 -21.52 4.76
C MET A 109 3.63 -22.36 3.94
N GLY A 110 2.35 -21.97 3.93
CA GLY A 110 1.31 -22.70 3.21
C GLY A 110 1.51 -22.70 1.70
N ARG A 111 1.80 -21.54 1.11
CA ARG A 111 2.01 -21.41 -0.34
C ARG A 111 3.28 -22.11 -0.81
N THR A 112 4.38 -21.90 -0.10
CA THR A 112 5.64 -22.55 -0.44
C THR A 112 5.53 -24.07 -0.32
N ALA A 113 4.82 -24.58 0.70
CA ALA A 113 4.53 -26.01 0.83
C ALA A 113 3.70 -26.55 -0.34
N SER A 114 2.71 -25.78 -0.83
CA SER A 114 1.90 -26.18 -2.00
C SER A 114 2.72 -26.27 -3.29
N GLN A 115 3.85 -25.55 -3.38
CA GLN A 115 4.74 -25.54 -4.52
C GLN A 115 5.83 -26.63 -4.47
N LYS A 116 5.76 -27.57 -3.52
CA LYS A 116 6.73 -28.67 -3.37
C LYS A 116 6.96 -29.46 -4.66
N ARG A 117 5.91 -29.66 -5.49
CA ARG A 117 6.02 -30.35 -6.79
C ARG A 117 6.99 -29.66 -7.75
N PHE A 118 7.13 -28.34 -7.63
CA PHE A 118 8.03 -27.51 -8.43
C PHE A 118 9.40 -27.31 -7.78
N ARG A 119 9.72 -28.11 -6.75
CA ARG A 119 11.00 -28.07 -6.02
C ARG A 119 11.30 -26.72 -5.35
N GLN A 120 10.27 -25.92 -5.07
CA GLN A 120 10.40 -24.69 -4.28
C GLN A 120 10.68 -25.06 -2.81
N PRO A 121 11.85 -24.71 -2.24
CA PRO A 121 12.15 -24.98 -0.84
C PRO A 121 11.50 -23.96 0.09
N ILE A 122 11.24 -24.38 1.33
CA ILE A 122 10.92 -23.46 2.42
C ILE A 122 12.24 -22.96 2.99
N TYR A 123 12.53 -21.68 2.78
CA TYR A 123 13.71 -21.01 3.34
C TYR A 123 13.37 -20.44 4.72
N LEU A 124 13.85 -21.09 5.79
CA LEU A 124 13.61 -20.65 7.18
C LEU A 124 14.38 -19.38 7.54
N ASP A 125 15.53 -19.15 6.89
CA ASP A 125 16.29 -17.92 7.02
C ASP A 125 15.53 -16.72 6.43
N ILE A 126 14.84 -16.90 5.30
CA ILE A 126 13.94 -15.90 4.70
C ILE A 126 12.77 -15.62 5.63
N LEU A 127 12.14 -16.67 6.17
CA LEU A 127 11.08 -16.52 7.17
C LEU A 127 11.54 -15.66 8.37
N ARG A 128 12.72 -15.97 8.92
CA ARG A 128 13.29 -15.29 10.09
C ARG A 128 13.67 -13.83 9.80
N SER A 129 14.23 -13.55 8.63
CA SER A 129 14.75 -12.22 8.28
C SER A 129 13.67 -11.24 7.85
N HIS A 130 12.67 -11.70 7.11
CA HIS A 130 11.67 -10.82 6.49
C HIS A 130 10.47 -10.57 7.40
N THR A 131 10.02 -11.58 8.17
CA THR A 131 8.82 -11.44 9.02
C THR A 131 8.91 -10.26 10.01
N PRO A 132 10.02 -10.04 10.74
CA PRO A 132 10.14 -8.89 11.64
C PRO A 132 10.09 -7.55 10.89
N VAL A 133 10.61 -7.49 9.67
CA VAL A 133 10.61 -6.27 8.83
C VAL A 133 9.20 -5.97 8.33
N ILE A 134 8.50 -6.99 7.82
CA ILE A 134 7.07 -6.95 7.48
C ILE A 134 6.25 -6.41 8.65
N MET A 135 6.48 -6.96 9.84
CA MET A 135 5.78 -6.51 11.05
C MET A 135 6.12 -5.06 11.41
N GLY A 136 7.40 -4.68 11.30
CA GLY A 136 7.86 -3.32 11.58
C GLY A 136 7.19 -2.28 10.68
N TYR A 137 7.18 -2.50 9.37
CA TYR A 137 6.51 -1.60 8.43
C TYR A 137 4.99 -1.59 8.62
N ALA A 138 4.35 -2.75 8.80
CA ALA A 138 2.92 -2.83 9.06
C ALA A 138 2.50 -2.09 10.34
N TYR A 139 3.35 -2.10 11.37
CA TYR A 139 3.12 -1.32 12.59
C TYR A 139 3.10 0.18 12.30
N ILE A 140 4.09 0.69 11.56
CA ILE A 140 4.18 2.11 11.22
C ILE A 140 2.99 2.52 10.36
N THR A 141 2.68 1.75 9.31
CA THR A 141 1.51 1.99 8.46
C THR A 141 0.24 2.05 9.29
N THR A 142 -0.03 1.01 10.07
CA THR A 142 -1.26 0.94 10.89
C THR A 142 -1.32 2.09 11.87
N PHE A 143 -0.24 2.37 12.61
CA PHE A 143 -0.20 3.46 13.57
C PHE A 143 -0.50 4.81 12.92
N CYS A 144 0.10 5.11 11.77
CA CYS A 144 -0.16 6.34 11.03
C CYS A 144 -1.62 6.42 10.55
N ILE A 145 -2.21 5.33 10.05
CA ILE A 145 -3.64 5.29 9.70
C ILE A 145 -4.52 5.51 10.92
N LEU A 146 -4.17 4.94 12.08
CA LEU A 146 -4.91 5.17 13.33
C LEU A 146 -4.83 6.62 13.79
N VAL A 147 -3.67 7.28 13.62
CA VAL A 147 -3.52 8.72 13.91
C VAL A 147 -4.42 9.55 12.99
N VAL A 148 -4.37 9.32 11.67
CA VAL A 148 -5.24 10.01 10.70
C VAL A 148 -6.72 9.81 11.06
N SER A 149 -7.09 8.56 11.36
CA SER A 149 -8.46 8.19 11.70
C SER A 149 -8.93 8.82 13.00
N TYR A 150 -8.07 8.84 14.02
CA TYR A 150 -8.37 9.48 15.30
C TYR A 150 -8.57 10.98 15.15
N ILE A 151 -7.70 11.65 14.39
CA ILE A 151 -7.83 13.09 14.12
C ILE A 151 -9.17 13.37 13.42
N MET A 152 -9.56 12.57 12.43
CA MET A 152 -10.83 12.76 11.75
C MET A 152 -12.03 12.61 12.67
N VAL A 153 -12.03 11.60 13.54
CA VAL A 153 -13.15 11.34 14.45
C VAL A 153 -13.19 12.37 15.59
N ALA A 154 -12.07 12.56 16.29
CA ALA A 154 -12.01 13.33 17.53
C ALA A 154 -11.83 14.83 17.32
N VAL A 155 -11.13 15.25 16.26
CA VAL A 155 -10.79 16.66 16.01
C VAL A 155 -11.66 17.26 14.91
N LEU A 156 -11.92 16.51 13.83
CA LEU A 156 -12.77 16.96 12.71
C LEU A 156 -14.24 16.56 12.86
N GLY A 157 -14.59 15.80 13.90
CA GLY A 157 -15.99 15.45 14.21
C GLY A 157 -16.65 14.53 13.18
N HIS A 158 -15.87 13.68 12.49
CA HIS A 158 -16.42 12.75 11.51
C HIS A 158 -17.43 11.79 12.19
N PRO A 159 -18.63 11.57 11.64
CA PRO A 159 -19.70 10.82 12.30
C PRO A 159 -19.48 9.29 12.38
N PHE A 160 -18.38 8.79 11.82
CA PHE A 160 -18.13 7.35 11.74
C PHE A 160 -17.17 6.90 12.85
N PRO A 161 -17.33 5.68 13.37
CA PRO A 161 -16.46 5.17 14.42
C PRO A 161 -15.02 5.00 13.93
N LEU A 162 -14.06 5.10 14.85
CA LEU A 162 -12.62 5.00 14.56
C LEU A 162 -12.27 3.77 13.72
N ALA A 163 -12.84 2.61 14.04
CA ALA A 163 -12.60 1.37 13.30
C ALA A 163 -13.04 1.45 11.84
N LEU A 164 -14.16 2.11 11.54
CA LEU A 164 -14.66 2.27 10.17
C LEU A 164 -13.80 3.26 9.38
N ILE A 165 -13.39 4.37 10.00
CA ILE A 165 -12.47 5.31 9.35
C ILE A 165 -11.11 4.66 9.09
N ALA A 166 -10.59 3.88 10.05
CA ALA A 166 -9.36 3.12 9.87
C ALA A 166 -9.48 2.07 8.76
N PHE A 167 -10.64 1.42 8.62
CA PHE A 167 -10.92 0.52 7.50
C PHE A 167 -10.88 1.26 6.15
N ILE A 168 -11.53 2.42 6.05
CA ILE A 168 -11.60 3.22 4.81
C ILE A 168 -10.21 3.73 4.41
N TRP A 169 -9.42 4.24 5.35
CA TRP A 169 -8.07 4.68 5.04
C TRP A 169 -7.11 3.50 4.83
N GLY A 170 -7.33 2.37 5.50
CA GLY A 170 -6.63 1.12 5.26
C GLY A 170 -6.83 0.61 3.83
N ILE A 171 -8.07 0.57 3.32
CA ILE A 171 -8.31 0.17 1.92
C ILE A 171 -7.70 1.18 0.95
N THR A 172 -7.71 2.46 1.30
CA THR A 172 -7.17 3.54 0.45
C THR A 172 -5.64 3.46 0.35
N VAL A 173 -4.93 3.30 1.48
CA VAL A 173 -3.46 3.19 1.45
C VAL A 173 -3.02 1.97 0.65
N GLY A 174 -3.65 0.81 0.85
CA GLY A 174 -3.33 -0.40 0.08
C GLY A 174 -3.74 -0.33 -1.39
N ALA A 175 -4.72 0.51 -1.76
CA ALA A 175 -5.01 0.76 -3.18
C ALA A 175 -3.96 1.66 -3.83
N ILE A 176 -3.43 2.61 -3.08
CA ILE A 176 -2.40 3.53 -3.57
C ILE A 176 -1.07 2.79 -3.70
N GLY A 177 -0.62 2.00 -2.70
CA GLY A 177 0.55 1.13 -2.81
C GLY A 177 0.57 0.34 -4.11
N SER A 178 -0.51 -0.41 -4.32
CA SER A 178 -0.69 -1.25 -5.52
C SER A 178 -0.77 -0.52 -6.85
N SER A 179 -0.99 0.81 -6.85
CA SER A 179 -1.11 1.60 -8.07
C SER A 179 0.07 2.53 -8.32
N THR A 180 0.95 2.73 -7.33
CA THR A 180 2.07 3.68 -7.45
C THR A 180 3.43 3.01 -7.36
N GLY A 181 3.90 2.64 -6.18
CA GLY A 181 5.32 2.31 -5.97
C GLY A 181 5.68 0.90 -6.43
N ASP A 182 4.87 -0.09 -6.08
CA ASP A 182 5.05 -1.48 -6.48
C ASP A 182 5.09 -1.68 -8.00
N VAL A 183 4.21 -0.98 -8.72
CA VAL A 183 4.10 -1.09 -10.18
C VAL A 183 5.33 -0.49 -10.85
N HIS A 184 5.83 0.66 -10.39
CA HIS A 184 6.89 1.38 -11.12
C HIS A 184 8.30 0.98 -10.71
N TYR A 185 8.50 0.42 -9.51
CA TYR A 185 9.84 0.15 -8.99
C TYR A 185 10.02 -1.26 -8.44
N GLY A 186 9.00 -1.85 -7.80
CA GLY A 186 9.05 -3.27 -7.40
C GLY A 186 9.09 -4.19 -8.63
N ALA A 187 8.21 -3.91 -9.58
CA ALA A 187 8.14 -4.57 -10.87
C ALA A 187 9.45 -4.55 -11.66
N GLU A 188 10.03 -3.36 -11.81
CA GLU A 188 11.27 -3.17 -12.54
C GLU A 188 12.43 -3.92 -11.87
N ARG A 189 12.36 -4.10 -10.54
CA ARG A 189 13.36 -4.87 -9.81
C ARG A 189 13.21 -6.37 -9.99
N GLU A 190 11.98 -6.89 -10.00
CA GLU A 190 11.70 -8.31 -10.16
C GLU A 190 11.85 -8.80 -11.60
N PHE A 191 11.61 -7.93 -12.59
CA PHE A 191 11.50 -8.30 -14.00
C PHE A 191 12.53 -7.59 -14.90
N GLN A 192 13.77 -7.44 -14.42
CA GLN A 192 14.85 -6.79 -15.19
C GLN A 192 15.23 -7.48 -16.52
N SER A 193 14.75 -8.69 -16.78
CA SER A 193 14.96 -9.39 -18.04
C SER A 193 14.00 -8.96 -19.16
N VAL A 194 13.02 -8.12 -18.86
CA VAL A 194 12.13 -7.51 -19.85
C VAL A 194 12.32 -6.01 -19.89
N GLU A 195 11.91 -5.40 -20.99
CA GLU A 195 12.06 -3.95 -21.23
C GLU A 195 11.26 -3.09 -20.25
N PHE A 196 10.09 -3.58 -19.82
CA PHE A 196 9.25 -2.97 -18.79
C PHE A 196 8.81 -4.04 -17.79
N GLY A 197 9.17 -3.86 -16.52
CA GLY A 197 8.65 -4.71 -15.43
C GLY A 197 7.18 -4.44 -15.14
N SER A 198 6.72 -3.21 -15.35
CA SER A 198 5.30 -2.84 -15.26
C SER A 198 4.54 -3.17 -16.56
N GLY A 199 3.32 -3.71 -16.45
CA GLY A 199 2.52 -4.06 -17.64
C GLY A 199 3.04 -5.28 -18.41
N LEU A 200 3.70 -6.21 -17.72
CA LEU A 200 4.12 -7.51 -18.27
C LEU A 200 2.96 -8.21 -19.01
N ASN A 201 3.24 -8.73 -20.20
CA ASN A 201 2.38 -9.71 -20.83
C ASN A 201 2.19 -10.90 -19.86
N ALA A 202 0.96 -11.40 -19.73
CA ALA A 202 0.63 -12.52 -18.86
C ALA A 202 1.51 -13.77 -19.12
N ALA A 203 2.03 -13.93 -20.34
CA ALA A 203 2.98 -14.99 -20.68
C ALA A 203 4.31 -14.92 -19.89
N ASN A 204 4.71 -13.73 -19.43
CA ASN A 204 5.94 -13.51 -18.66
C ASN A 204 5.72 -13.61 -17.14
N SER A 205 4.49 -13.84 -16.68
CA SER A 205 4.19 -13.96 -15.26
C SER A 205 4.99 -15.10 -14.62
N GLY A 206 5.70 -14.78 -13.53
CA GLY A 206 6.57 -15.74 -12.83
C GLY A 206 7.97 -15.89 -13.44
N ASN A 207 8.29 -15.28 -14.59
CA ASN A 207 9.66 -15.24 -15.13
C ASN A 207 10.50 -14.15 -14.43
N ILE A 208 10.67 -14.30 -13.12
CA ILE A 208 11.35 -13.33 -12.27
C ILE A 208 12.88 -13.50 -12.30
N VAL A 209 13.58 -12.40 -12.09
CA VAL A 209 15.03 -12.35 -11.92
C VAL A 209 15.40 -12.82 -10.51
N ARG A 210 16.16 -13.92 -10.44
CA ARG A 210 16.54 -14.56 -9.16
C ARG A 210 17.94 -14.19 -8.67
N LYS A 211 18.73 -13.52 -9.50
CA LYS A 211 20.12 -13.12 -9.21
C LYS A 211 20.27 -11.63 -9.47
N GLY A 212 20.97 -10.95 -8.58
CA GLY A 212 21.30 -9.54 -8.69
C GLY A 212 22.79 -9.30 -8.58
N GLU A 213 23.13 -8.05 -8.30
CA GLU A 213 24.47 -7.48 -8.26
C GLU A 213 25.38 -8.14 -7.22
N ALA A 214 24.80 -8.56 -6.08
CA ALA A 214 25.52 -9.14 -4.95
C ALA A 214 25.23 -10.64 -4.71
N GLY A 215 24.40 -11.29 -5.55
CA GLY A 215 24.08 -12.71 -5.39
C GLY A 215 22.61 -13.06 -5.59
N LEU A 216 22.07 -13.96 -4.76
CA LEU A 216 20.68 -14.40 -4.82
C LEU A 216 19.74 -13.32 -4.27
N ARG A 217 18.73 -12.95 -5.05
CA ARG A 217 17.75 -11.93 -4.65
C ARG A 217 16.68 -12.46 -3.70
N ASN A 218 16.19 -11.58 -2.85
CA ASN A 218 15.05 -11.77 -1.96
C ASN A 218 14.24 -10.46 -1.81
N GLY A 219 13.14 -10.50 -1.04
CA GLY A 219 12.22 -9.34 -0.90
C GLY A 219 12.86 -8.11 -0.23
N MET A 220 13.90 -8.29 0.60
CA MET A 220 14.64 -7.16 1.16
C MET A 220 15.38 -6.36 0.08
N ASP A 221 15.83 -7.01 -1.00
CA ASP A 221 16.50 -6.33 -2.11
C ASP A 221 15.53 -5.49 -2.92
N ASN A 222 14.26 -5.93 -3.02
CA ASN A 222 13.18 -5.16 -3.64
C ASN A 222 12.87 -3.92 -2.80
N SER A 223 12.61 -4.13 -1.50
CA SER A 223 12.34 -3.04 -0.56
C SER A 223 13.48 -2.01 -0.51
N TRP A 224 14.74 -2.44 -0.54
CA TRP A 224 15.88 -1.51 -0.58
C TRP A 224 15.91 -0.62 -1.83
N PHE A 225 15.49 -1.16 -2.98
CA PHE A 225 15.38 -0.40 -4.21
C PHE A 225 14.19 0.56 -4.14
N CYS A 226 13.02 0.07 -3.73
CA CYS A 226 11.79 0.85 -3.63
C CYS A 226 11.85 1.93 -2.54
N ALA A 227 12.62 1.75 -1.46
CA ALA A 227 12.80 2.75 -0.41
C ALA A 227 13.37 4.09 -0.90
N LYS A 228 14.01 4.10 -2.08
CA LYS A 228 14.56 5.31 -2.70
C LYS A 228 13.56 6.00 -3.62
N PHE A 229 12.61 5.26 -4.18
CA PHE A 229 11.74 5.75 -5.25
C PHE A 229 10.28 5.32 -5.06
N GLY A 230 9.97 4.02 -5.13
CA GLY A 230 8.62 3.47 -4.97
C GLY A 230 7.92 3.92 -3.70
N GLY A 231 8.52 3.65 -2.54
CA GLY A 231 7.96 4.02 -1.25
C GLY A 231 7.69 5.52 -1.13
N PRO A 232 8.69 6.41 -1.39
CA PRO A 232 8.46 7.85 -1.40
C PRO A 232 7.36 8.31 -2.36
N VAL A 233 7.22 7.71 -3.55
CA VAL A 233 6.16 8.05 -4.50
C VAL A 233 4.78 7.62 -3.97
N THR A 234 4.66 6.41 -3.42
CA THR A 234 3.43 5.94 -2.77
C THR A 234 3.06 6.82 -1.58
N GLY A 235 4.05 7.18 -0.75
CA GLY A 235 3.87 8.12 0.34
C GLY A 235 3.34 9.47 -0.15
N LEU A 236 3.97 10.08 -1.14
CA LEU A 236 3.52 11.35 -1.70
C LEU A 236 2.10 11.26 -2.26
N ALA A 237 1.78 10.20 -3.01
CA ALA A 237 0.45 9.99 -3.57
C ALA A 237 -0.62 9.89 -2.47
N PHE A 238 -0.37 9.09 -1.43
CA PHE A 238 -1.31 8.95 -0.34
C PHE A 238 -1.42 10.21 0.54
N GLY A 239 -0.28 10.82 0.86
CA GLY A 239 -0.22 12.09 1.59
C GLY A 239 -0.98 13.22 0.88
N MET A 240 -0.80 13.36 -0.44
CA MET A 240 -1.56 14.31 -1.24
C MET A 240 -3.06 13.99 -1.28
N THR A 241 -3.43 12.71 -1.34
CA THR A 241 -4.84 12.30 -1.32
C THR A 241 -5.53 12.70 -0.01
N VAL A 242 -4.89 12.43 1.13
CA VAL A 242 -5.41 12.83 2.45
C VAL A 242 -5.42 14.34 2.60
N PHE A 243 -4.36 15.02 2.17
CA PHE A 243 -4.27 16.47 2.27
C PHE A 243 -5.30 17.19 1.40
N LEU A 244 -5.43 16.83 0.12
CA LEU A 244 -6.36 17.47 -0.81
C LEU A 244 -7.81 17.20 -0.42
N SER A 245 -8.15 15.97 0.00
CA SER A 245 -9.51 15.66 0.49
C SER A 245 -9.87 16.46 1.74
N GLY A 246 -8.92 16.60 2.67
CA GLY A 246 -9.11 17.42 3.87
C GLY A 246 -9.14 18.93 3.56
N TRP A 247 -8.32 19.41 2.62
CA TRP A 247 -8.27 20.82 2.21
C TRP A 247 -9.59 21.29 1.61
N ILE A 248 -10.23 20.48 0.75
CA ILE A 248 -11.54 20.82 0.19
C ILE A 248 -12.56 21.03 1.31
N THR A 249 -12.55 20.13 2.30
CA THR A 249 -13.46 20.20 3.45
C THR A 249 -13.14 21.38 4.37
N ALA A 250 -11.88 21.78 4.50
CA ALA A 250 -11.50 22.96 5.28
C ALA A 250 -11.86 24.28 4.61
N VAL A 251 -11.80 24.34 3.27
CA VAL A 251 -12.20 25.54 2.49
C VAL A 251 -13.72 25.65 2.40
N PHE A 252 -14.40 24.53 2.16
CA PHE A 252 -15.85 24.45 2.02
C PHE A 252 -16.48 23.74 3.23
N ASP A 253 -16.34 24.37 4.41
CA ASP A 253 -16.71 23.75 5.69
C ASP A 253 -18.22 23.43 5.78
N PRO A 254 -18.61 22.15 5.86
CA PRO A 254 -20.01 21.75 5.97
C PRO A 254 -20.67 22.23 7.28
N ALA A 255 -19.89 22.57 8.31
CA ALA A 255 -20.41 23.10 9.58
C ALA A 255 -20.97 24.52 9.44
N ILE A 256 -20.57 25.28 8.41
CA ILE A 256 -21.08 26.63 8.13
C ILE A 256 -22.48 26.57 7.51
N GLY A 257 -22.79 25.51 6.76
CA GLY A 257 -24.13 25.26 6.24
C GLY A 257 -24.16 24.23 5.12
N ALA A 258 -25.34 23.65 4.87
CA ALA A 258 -25.53 22.60 3.88
C ALA A 258 -25.08 23.01 2.46
N GLY A 259 -25.22 24.28 2.08
CA GLY A 259 -24.73 24.80 0.80
C GLY A 259 -23.20 24.71 0.66
N TRP A 260 -22.46 25.02 1.74
CA TRP A 260 -21.00 24.88 1.76
C TRP A 260 -20.58 23.41 1.72
N GLY A 261 -21.32 22.53 2.41
CA GLY A 261 -21.11 21.08 2.31
C GLY A 261 -21.26 20.55 0.88
N TRP A 262 -22.28 20.99 0.13
CA TRP A 262 -22.44 20.62 -1.27
C TRP A 262 -21.34 21.20 -2.17
N LEU A 263 -20.87 22.42 -1.90
CA LEU A 263 -19.73 23.01 -2.62
C LEU A 263 -18.45 22.18 -2.42
N SER A 264 -18.22 21.64 -1.23
CA SER A 264 -17.11 20.71 -0.95
C SER A 264 -17.18 19.46 -1.84
N VAL A 265 -18.37 18.84 -1.93
CA VAL A 265 -18.58 17.66 -2.78
C VAL A 265 -18.35 17.98 -4.26
N VAL A 266 -18.88 19.11 -4.75
CA VAL A 266 -18.71 19.54 -6.15
C VAL A 266 -17.24 19.84 -6.45
N ALA A 267 -16.53 20.54 -5.56
CA ALA A 267 -15.11 20.82 -5.73
C ALA A 267 -14.27 19.54 -5.77
N GLY A 268 -14.58 18.55 -4.92
CA GLY A 268 -13.96 17.23 -4.97
C GLY A 268 -14.23 16.50 -6.28
N ALA A 269 -15.48 16.51 -6.77
CA ALA A 269 -15.82 15.90 -8.06
C ALA A 269 -15.07 16.55 -9.24
N ILE A 270 -14.94 17.89 -9.23
CA ILE A 270 -14.17 18.63 -10.25
C ILE A 270 -12.69 18.23 -10.19
N LEU A 271 -12.08 18.16 -9.00
CA LEU A 271 -10.68 17.75 -8.85
C LEU A 271 -10.45 16.32 -9.37
N VAL A 272 -11.32 15.38 -9.04
CA VAL A 272 -11.25 14.00 -9.56
C VAL A 272 -11.35 13.99 -11.08
N LEU A 273 -12.29 14.73 -11.66
CA LEU A 273 -12.47 14.81 -13.11
C LEU A 273 -11.25 15.41 -13.81
N LEU A 274 -10.66 16.47 -13.25
CA LEU A 274 -9.41 17.06 -13.75
C LEU A 274 -8.26 16.05 -13.71
N MET A 275 -8.11 15.29 -12.63
CA MET A 275 -7.07 14.26 -12.49
C MET A 275 -7.27 13.12 -13.50
N ILE A 276 -8.51 12.68 -13.75
CA ILE A 276 -8.81 11.67 -14.78
C ILE A 276 -8.42 12.18 -16.18
N ILE A 277 -8.80 13.40 -16.52
CA ILE A 277 -8.46 14.02 -17.81
C ILE A 277 -6.93 14.15 -17.96
N TRP A 278 -6.25 14.59 -16.90
CA TRP A 278 -4.80 14.70 -16.91
C TRP A 278 -4.13 13.34 -17.06
N ASN A 279 -4.54 12.34 -16.29
CA ASN A 279 -4.02 10.97 -16.40
C ASN A 279 -4.16 10.43 -17.83
N ARG A 280 -5.33 10.61 -18.46
CA ARG A 280 -5.55 10.17 -19.85
C ARG A 280 -4.62 10.89 -20.84
N ARG A 281 -4.36 12.18 -20.64
CA ARG A 281 -3.44 12.94 -21.51
C ARG A 281 -1.99 12.46 -21.35
N ILE A 282 -1.55 12.18 -20.12
CA ILE A 282 -0.21 11.62 -19.87
C ILE A 282 -0.09 10.24 -20.49
N GLU A 283 -1.08 9.38 -20.26
CA GLU A 283 -1.13 8.03 -20.81
C GLU A 283 -1.01 8.04 -22.35
N VAL A 284 -1.81 8.87 -23.03
CA VAL A 284 -1.77 8.97 -24.50
C VAL A 284 -0.42 9.51 -24.96
N ALA A 285 0.11 10.57 -24.33
CA ALA A 285 1.41 11.12 -24.68
C ALA A 285 2.55 10.10 -24.48
N ALA A 286 2.49 9.30 -23.41
CA ALA A 286 3.47 8.25 -23.15
C ALA A 286 3.39 7.13 -24.20
N ARG A 287 2.17 6.71 -24.58
CA ARG A 287 1.96 5.72 -25.66
C ARG A 287 2.49 6.22 -27.01
N GLU A 288 2.30 7.50 -27.32
CA GLU A 288 2.80 8.11 -28.56
C GLU A 288 4.33 8.20 -28.58
N ALA A 289 4.96 8.48 -27.44
CA ALA A 289 6.40 8.66 -27.34
C ALA A 289 7.20 7.35 -27.25
N TYR A 290 6.68 6.36 -26.52
CA TYR A 290 7.39 5.10 -26.23
C TYR A 290 6.82 3.88 -26.97
N GLY A 291 5.75 4.07 -27.75
CA GLY A 291 5.06 3.01 -28.50
C GLY A 291 4.00 2.28 -27.66
N PRO A 292 3.02 1.63 -28.30
CA PRO A 292 2.10 0.74 -27.60
C PRO A 292 2.86 -0.44 -26.96
N TYR A 293 2.30 -1.06 -25.93
CA TYR A 293 2.64 -2.46 -25.60
C TYR A 293 2.53 -3.23 -26.91
N LYS A 294 3.65 -3.78 -27.41
CA LYS A 294 3.72 -4.44 -28.72
C LYS A 294 2.44 -5.24 -28.95
N GLU A 295 1.69 -4.91 -30.00
CA GLU A 295 0.58 -5.76 -30.43
C GLU A 295 1.19 -7.14 -30.66
N ASP A 296 0.59 -8.20 -30.08
CA ASP A 296 0.99 -9.56 -30.38
C ASP A 296 0.96 -9.69 -31.90
N GLU A 297 2.12 -9.83 -32.54
CA GLU A 297 2.19 -10.08 -33.98
C GLU A 297 1.30 -11.30 -34.23
N GLU A 298 0.18 -11.09 -34.94
CA GLU A 298 -0.59 -12.20 -35.49
C GLU A 298 0.40 -13.00 -36.32
N VAL A 299 0.83 -14.15 -35.77
CA VAL A 299 1.61 -15.13 -36.50
C VAL A 299 0.69 -15.60 -37.62
N ALA A 300 0.83 -14.97 -38.78
CA ALA A 300 0.20 -15.40 -40.01
C ALA A 300 0.64 -16.86 -40.25
N ALA A 301 -0.36 -17.74 -40.17
CA ALA A 301 -0.23 -19.18 -40.34
C ALA A 301 0.26 -19.59 -41.74
#